data_AF-A0A2G1X441-F1
#
_entry.id   AF-A0A2G1X441-F1
#
_cell.length_a   1.000
_cell.length_b   1.000
_cell.length_c   1.000
_cell.angle_alpha   90.00
_cell.angle_beta   90.00
_cell.angle_gamma   90.00
#
_symmetry.space_group_name_H-M   'P 1'
#
loop_
_entity.id
_entity.type
_entity.pdbx_description
1 polymer ?
#
loop_
_entity_poly.entity_id
_entity_poly.type
_entity_poly.pdbx_seq_one_letter_code
_entity_poly.pdbx_strand_id
1 'polypeptide(L)'
;MSIDIDPLREADGITVTDHIENTQFEVYTDRPVEPRRRPESDHYFPVDASVAVETGSIEIPRVAVVETRAGDGTLLTHGDCYTMPDGTYHVGINPAPTKLYLAFDSGFSVSTTDRTTRIDLDTPGAVGLGFRSLHQTPAGTITTPTDPESLMDAVSLLGSALQTTSPERSFPTLRGHPPLVEPGDEFHAPERVEPVDSGVRIVVPPEYRYLYPVVSLAYYFAADVVPGDDPRIEGDGWTYPLEPGFQARTAQVLRQSFHMDCLARTEGFYPVDLHERETTDLDLDWERLYDLPLAARLGEYLDVPFADVEPELPQWTLTTDVRPDPANVEMLPFVAGELSIVRSPETVTPVDDDGGVGVGFFRGPGQ
;
A
#
# COMPACT_ATOMS: atom_id res chain seq x y z
N MET A 1 4.81 12.58 -12.07
CA MET A 1 5.66 12.00 -11.01
C MET A 1 5.16 12.54 -9.68
N SER A 2 4.99 11.68 -8.68
CA SER A 2 4.50 12.08 -7.35
C SER A 2 5.56 12.76 -6.49
N ILE A 3 6.84 12.52 -6.77
CA ILE A 3 7.98 13.05 -6.03
C ILE A 3 8.90 13.84 -6.96
N ASP A 4 9.20 15.08 -6.58
CA ASP A 4 10.22 15.93 -7.20
C ASP A 4 11.46 16.02 -6.30
N ILE A 5 12.65 16.04 -6.93
CA ILE A 5 13.94 16.06 -6.23
C ILE A 5 14.82 17.14 -6.87
N ASP A 6 15.18 18.15 -6.08
CA ASP A 6 15.96 19.30 -6.53
C ASP A 6 17.18 19.51 -5.64
N PRO A 7 18.32 20.01 -6.18
CA PRO A 7 19.46 20.41 -5.36
C PRO A 7 19.12 21.61 -4.48
N LEU A 8 19.62 21.61 -3.24
CA LEU A 8 19.52 22.76 -2.34
C LEU A 8 20.32 23.96 -2.87
N ARG A 9 19.81 25.16 -2.62
CA ARG A 9 20.45 26.42 -3.07
C ARG A 9 21.32 27.09 -2.00
N GLU A 10 20.92 26.97 -0.74
CA GLU A 10 21.53 27.67 0.39
C GLU A 10 22.34 26.73 1.30
N ALA A 11 22.26 25.42 1.07
CA ALA A 11 22.93 24.36 1.81
C ALA A 11 23.33 23.21 0.88
N ASP A 12 24.11 22.28 1.41
CA ASP A 12 24.58 21.10 0.70
C ASP A 12 23.57 19.95 0.83
N GLY A 13 23.00 19.51 -0.29
CA GLY A 13 22.05 18.40 -0.31
C GLY A 13 20.95 18.56 -1.35
N ILE A 14 19.82 17.93 -1.07
CA ILE A 14 18.62 17.94 -1.93
C ILE A 14 17.39 18.30 -1.11
N THR A 15 16.43 18.93 -1.77
CA THR A 15 15.05 19.06 -1.32
C THR A 15 14.22 18.01 -2.04
N VAL A 16 13.34 17.35 -1.30
CA VAL A 16 12.40 16.36 -1.81
C VAL A 16 11.00 16.85 -1.53
N THR A 17 10.17 16.90 -2.57
CA THR A 17 8.76 17.30 -2.48
C THR A 17 7.89 16.12 -2.89
N ASP A 18 7.08 15.65 -1.95
CA ASP A 18 6.06 14.63 -2.18
C ASP A 18 4.69 15.32 -2.32
N HIS A 19 4.15 15.26 -3.54
CA HIS A 19 2.88 15.92 -3.90
C HIS A 19 1.64 15.17 -3.43
N ILE A 20 1.77 13.90 -3.04
CA ILE A 20 0.66 13.12 -2.50
C ILE A 20 0.50 13.48 -1.03
N GLU A 21 1.58 13.39 -0.27
CA GLU A 21 1.59 13.73 1.16
C GLU A 21 1.61 15.24 1.44
N ASN A 22 1.74 16.05 0.39
CA ASN A 22 1.90 17.50 0.46
C ASN A 22 3.01 17.89 1.46
N THR A 23 4.13 17.15 1.40
CA THR A 23 5.26 17.32 2.30
C THR A 23 6.52 17.68 1.54
N GLN A 24 7.36 18.49 2.18
CA GLN A 24 8.67 18.84 1.67
C GLN A 24 9.68 18.65 2.79
N PHE A 25 10.79 17.98 2.49
CA PHE A 25 11.87 17.76 3.44
C PHE A 25 13.23 17.85 2.75
N GLU A 26 14.25 18.06 3.56
CA GLU A 26 15.63 18.19 3.10
C GLU A 26 16.43 16.95 3.48
N VAL A 27 17.33 16.54 2.60
CA VAL A 27 18.34 15.52 2.84
C VAL A 27 19.69 16.18 2.59
N TYR A 28 20.46 16.37 3.65
CA TYR A 28 21.74 17.05 3.59
C TYR A 28 22.88 16.10 3.22
N THR A 29 23.88 16.66 2.55
CA THR A 29 25.12 15.98 2.16
C THR A 29 26.34 16.73 2.67
N ASP A 30 27.52 16.11 2.60
CA ASP A 30 28.80 16.74 2.99
C ASP A 30 29.34 17.78 1.98
N ARG A 31 28.63 17.96 0.85
CA ARG A 31 29.03 18.79 -0.29
C ARG A 31 27.82 19.09 -1.18
N PRO A 32 27.88 20.10 -2.07
CA PRO A 32 26.85 20.29 -3.09
C PRO A 32 26.74 19.06 -3.99
N VAL A 33 25.51 18.67 -4.33
CA VAL A 33 25.24 17.51 -5.18
C VAL A 33 24.33 17.89 -6.34
N GLU A 34 24.54 17.24 -7.48
CA GLU A 34 23.63 17.29 -8.62
C GLU A 34 22.94 15.92 -8.74
N PRO A 35 21.66 15.78 -8.33
CA PRO A 35 20.97 14.50 -8.37
C PRO A 35 20.81 14.03 -9.82
N ARG A 36 21.30 12.82 -10.12
CA ARG A 36 21.16 12.19 -11.43
C ARG A 36 20.11 11.11 -11.38
N ARG A 37 19.06 11.20 -12.20
CA ARG A 37 18.00 10.19 -12.25
C ARG A 37 18.58 8.78 -12.48
N ARG A 38 18.06 7.81 -11.75
CA ARG A 38 18.35 6.37 -11.86
C ARG A 38 17.04 5.59 -12.02
N PRO A 39 17.07 4.37 -12.59
CA PRO A 39 15.92 3.48 -12.56
C PRO A 39 15.48 3.18 -11.13
N GLU A 40 14.18 3.20 -10.89
CA GLU A 40 13.57 2.83 -9.61
C GLU A 40 13.86 1.35 -9.27
N SER A 41 13.98 0.50 -10.31
CA SER A 41 14.35 -0.90 -10.23
C SER A 41 15.77 -1.18 -9.71
N ASP A 42 16.62 -0.16 -9.57
CA ASP A 42 17.94 -0.30 -8.95
C ASP A 42 17.86 -0.48 -7.42
N HIS A 43 16.69 -0.24 -6.83
CA HIS A 43 16.43 -0.45 -5.41
C HIS A 43 15.80 -1.81 -5.17
N TYR A 44 16.24 -2.45 -4.09
CA TYR A 44 15.64 -3.71 -3.63
C TYR A 44 14.17 -3.53 -3.20
N PHE A 45 13.86 -2.40 -2.56
CA PHE A 45 12.50 -2.04 -2.17
C PHE A 45 11.85 -1.15 -3.22
N PRO A 46 10.51 -1.23 -3.42
CA PRO A 46 9.82 -0.37 -4.35
C PRO A 46 9.95 1.10 -3.92
N VAL A 47 10.16 1.97 -4.91
CA VAL A 47 10.31 3.43 -4.80
C VAL A 47 9.61 4.14 -5.97
N ASP A 48 9.12 5.35 -5.73
CA ASP A 48 8.43 6.18 -6.73
C ASP A 48 9.39 7.06 -7.54
N ALA A 49 10.53 7.39 -6.94
CA ALA A 49 11.57 8.20 -7.57
C ALA A 49 12.95 7.75 -7.10
N SER A 50 13.92 7.74 -8.03
CA SER A 50 15.31 7.47 -7.70
C SER A 50 16.31 8.42 -8.36
N VAL A 51 17.31 8.81 -7.57
CA VAL A 51 18.47 9.58 -8.02
C VAL A 51 19.76 8.99 -7.45
N ALA A 52 20.90 9.31 -8.05
CA ALA A 52 22.22 9.07 -7.49
C ALA A 52 22.93 10.41 -7.22
N VAL A 53 23.67 10.46 -6.11
CA VAL A 53 24.51 11.58 -5.71
C VAL A 53 25.89 11.09 -5.27
N GLU A 54 26.93 11.90 -5.44
CA GLU A 54 28.27 11.63 -4.94
C GLU A 54 28.45 12.31 -3.58
N THR A 55 28.57 11.53 -2.50
CA THR A 55 28.66 12.08 -1.14
C THR A 55 29.39 11.14 -0.18
N GLY A 56 29.94 11.71 0.90
CA GLY A 56 30.47 10.96 2.04
C GLY A 56 29.48 10.81 3.20
N SER A 57 28.32 11.49 3.16
CA SER A 57 27.35 11.41 4.24
C SER A 57 25.93 11.79 3.82
N ILE A 58 24.95 11.17 4.45
CA ILE A 58 23.54 11.55 4.37
C ILE A 58 23.10 12.00 5.76
N GLU A 59 22.47 13.17 5.86
CA GLU A 59 21.92 13.67 7.11
C GLU A 59 20.47 14.12 6.94
N ILE A 60 19.63 13.77 7.93
CA ILE A 60 18.22 14.12 7.96
C ILE A 60 17.95 14.99 9.18
N PRO A 61 17.23 16.12 9.05
CA PRO A 61 16.95 17.07 10.15
C PRO A 61 15.90 16.57 11.17
N ARG A 62 15.98 15.30 11.56
CA ARG A 62 15.18 14.72 12.63
C ARG A 62 15.89 13.53 13.25
N VAL A 63 15.49 13.19 14.48
CA VAL A 63 15.79 11.90 15.09
C VAL A 63 14.95 10.82 14.40
N ALA A 64 15.61 9.81 13.83
CA ALA A 64 14.98 8.69 13.16
C ALA A 64 15.74 7.39 13.42
N VAL A 65 15.01 6.27 13.39
CA VAL A 65 15.60 4.94 13.41
C VAL A 65 16.05 4.59 11.98
N VAL A 66 17.28 4.13 11.86
CA VAL A 66 17.86 3.65 10.60
C VAL A 66 17.87 2.13 10.63
N GLU A 67 17.24 1.52 9.63
CA GLU A 67 17.26 0.08 9.41
C GLU A 67 18.34 -0.27 8.40
N THR A 68 19.17 -1.27 8.70
CA THR A 68 20.16 -1.77 7.75
C THR A 68 19.87 -3.22 7.41
N ARG A 69 19.80 -3.48 6.11
CA ARG A 69 19.52 -4.81 5.57
C ARG A 69 20.65 -5.28 4.67
N ALA A 70 20.86 -6.59 4.67
CA ALA A 70 21.71 -7.27 3.69
C ALA A 70 21.09 -7.19 2.29
N GLY A 71 21.85 -7.58 1.27
CA GLY A 71 21.39 -7.59 -0.13
C GLY A 71 20.19 -8.50 -0.43
N ASP A 72 19.89 -9.45 0.47
CA ASP A 72 18.71 -10.33 0.41
C ASP A 72 17.52 -9.80 1.26
N GLY A 73 17.61 -8.57 1.77
CA GLY A 73 16.56 -7.97 2.60
C GLY A 73 16.61 -8.36 4.08
N THR A 74 17.48 -9.28 4.51
CA THR A 74 17.61 -9.67 5.93
C THR A 74 17.95 -8.47 6.80
N LEU A 75 17.18 -8.23 7.87
CA LEU A 75 17.46 -7.17 8.84
C LEU A 75 18.72 -7.51 9.64
N LEU A 76 19.79 -6.74 9.44
CA LEU A 76 21.04 -6.94 10.16
C LEU A 76 21.06 -6.17 11.48
N THR A 77 20.58 -4.92 11.44
CA THR A 77 20.50 -4.06 12.62
C THR A 77 19.50 -2.93 12.38
N HIS A 78 19.06 -2.32 13.47
CA HIS A 78 18.27 -1.09 13.45
C HIS A 78 18.57 -0.27 14.70
N GLY A 79 18.51 1.05 14.57
CA GLY A 79 18.75 1.96 15.69
C GLY A 79 19.13 3.34 15.21
N ASP A 80 19.56 4.17 16.15
CA ASP A 80 19.98 5.55 15.92
C ASP A 80 21.50 5.74 16.13
N CYS A 81 22.21 4.67 16.51
CA CYS A 81 23.64 4.65 16.74
C CYS A 81 24.23 3.23 16.54
N TYR A 82 25.02 3.02 15.48
CA TYR A 82 25.74 1.76 15.21
C TYR A 82 26.78 1.94 14.08
N THR A 83 27.55 0.89 13.81
CA THR A 83 28.54 0.85 12.72
C THR A 83 28.42 -0.46 11.96
N MET A 84 28.63 -0.40 10.66
CA MET A 84 28.64 -1.54 9.74
C MET A 84 29.98 -1.60 9.00
N PRO A 85 30.57 -2.80 8.84
CA PRO A 85 31.80 -2.98 8.07
C PRO A 85 31.56 -2.80 6.57
N ASP A 86 32.62 -2.80 5.77
CA ASP A 86 32.52 -2.81 4.30
C ASP A 86 31.60 -3.91 3.78
N GLY A 87 30.68 -3.52 2.89
CA GLY A 87 29.68 -4.41 2.30
C GLY A 87 28.68 -3.65 1.43
N THR A 88 27.71 -4.40 0.90
CA THR A 88 26.57 -3.86 0.14
C THR A 88 25.34 -3.91 1.03
N TYR A 89 24.69 -2.77 1.21
CA TYR A 89 23.56 -2.63 2.13
C TYR A 89 22.37 -1.92 1.48
N HIS A 90 21.18 -2.27 1.97
CA HIS A 90 19.99 -1.45 1.79
C HIS A 90 19.67 -0.78 3.13
N VAL A 91 19.81 0.54 3.17
CA VAL A 91 19.63 1.33 4.40
C VAL A 91 18.34 2.12 4.31
N GLY A 92 17.39 1.84 5.19
CA GLY A 92 16.08 2.49 5.25
C GLY A 92 16.00 3.52 6.37
N ILE A 93 15.45 4.69 6.06
CA ILE A 93 15.15 5.76 7.02
C ILE A 93 13.86 6.47 6.61
N ASN A 94 13.06 6.92 7.56
CA ASN A 94 11.82 7.67 7.29
C ASN A 94 12.02 9.16 7.61
N PRO A 95 12.41 10.01 6.62
CA PRO A 95 12.56 11.45 6.84
C PRO A 95 11.24 12.16 7.15
N ALA A 96 10.16 11.75 6.48
CA ALA A 96 8.84 12.35 6.54
C ALA A 96 7.80 11.19 6.49
N PRO A 97 6.51 11.39 6.12
CA PRO A 97 5.67 10.29 5.66
C PRO A 97 6.13 9.75 4.28
N THR A 98 7.44 9.54 4.12
CA THR A 98 8.13 9.07 2.92
C THR A 98 9.21 8.10 3.40
N LYS A 99 9.36 6.98 2.71
CA LYS A 99 10.47 6.03 2.85
C LYS A 99 11.65 6.54 2.04
N LEU A 100 12.82 6.64 2.66
CA LEU A 100 14.09 6.83 1.98
C LEU A 100 14.91 5.54 2.11
N TYR A 101 15.29 4.99 0.95
CA TYR A 101 16.23 3.89 0.84
C TYR A 101 17.54 4.39 0.26
N LEU A 102 18.64 4.02 0.90
CA LEU A 102 20.00 4.27 0.44
C LEU A 102 20.60 2.95 -0.05
N ALA A 103 21.24 2.99 -1.20
CA ALA A 103 21.99 1.88 -1.78
C ALA A 103 23.42 2.32 -2.11
N PHE A 104 24.41 1.65 -1.53
CA PHE A 104 25.83 1.96 -1.68
C PHE A 104 26.72 0.76 -1.29
N ASP A 105 27.98 0.80 -1.71
CA ASP A 105 29.01 -0.22 -1.44
C ASP A 105 30.13 0.37 -0.57
N SER A 106 29.94 0.37 0.75
CA SER A 106 30.91 0.89 1.73
C SER A 106 30.52 0.50 3.15
N GLY A 107 31.50 0.43 4.05
CA GLY A 107 31.25 0.53 5.48
C GLY A 107 30.68 1.91 5.84
N PHE A 108 29.96 1.98 6.95
CA PHE A 108 29.34 3.22 7.39
C PHE A 108 29.02 3.23 8.88
N SER A 109 28.74 4.41 9.41
CA SER A 109 28.23 4.58 10.76
C SER A 109 26.95 5.38 10.78
N VAL A 110 26.07 5.05 11.71
CA VAL A 110 24.87 5.82 12.05
C VAL A 110 25.12 6.52 13.37
N SER A 111 24.84 7.81 13.42
CA SER A 111 24.86 8.60 14.64
C SER A 111 23.68 9.56 14.68
N THR A 112 23.21 9.86 15.88
CA THR A 112 22.06 10.75 16.07
C THR A 112 22.38 11.76 17.15
N THR A 113 22.07 13.03 16.87
CA THR A 113 22.11 14.14 17.83
C THR A 113 20.75 14.31 18.50
N ASP A 114 20.53 15.39 19.25
CA ASP A 114 19.18 15.72 19.75
C ASP A 114 18.22 16.16 18.62
N ARG A 115 18.71 16.37 17.39
CA ARG A 115 17.94 16.96 16.29
C ARG A 115 18.08 16.28 14.95
N THR A 116 19.16 15.55 14.70
CA THR A 116 19.47 15.01 13.37
C THR A 116 19.97 13.59 13.47
N THR A 117 19.70 12.79 12.43
CA THR A 117 20.26 11.46 12.23
C THR A 117 21.14 11.49 11.00
N ARG A 118 22.38 11.01 11.15
CA ARG A 118 23.44 11.09 10.16
C ARG A 118 24.01 9.70 9.87
N ILE A 119 24.28 9.46 8.60
CA ILE A 119 24.88 8.25 8.04
C ILE A 119 26.18 8.68 7.36
N ASP A 120 27.32 8.31 7.93
CA ASP A 120 28.65 8.64 7.40
C ASP A 120 29.27 7.40 6.75
N LEU A 121 29.61 7.50 5.46
CA LEU A 121 30.29 6.43 4.73
C LEU A 121 31.80 6.47 5.01
N ASP A 122 32.39 5.30 5.23
CA ASP A 122 33.85 5.17 5.41
C ASP A 122 34.61 5.62 4.16
N THR A 123 34.03 5.34 2.97
CA THR A 123 34.54 5.80 1.69
C THR A 123 33.47 6.61 0.95
N PRO A 124 33.67 7.91 0.70
CA PRO A 124 32.76 8.71 -0.12
C PRO A 124 32.60 8.15 -1.53
N GLY A 125 31.39 8.19 -2.07
CA GLY A 125 31.11 7.67 -3.42
C GLY A 125 29.66 7.88 -3.87
N ALA A 126 29.28 7.14 -4.92
CA ALA A 126 27.94 7.18 -5.49
C ALA A 126 26.94 6.50 -4.56
N VAL A 127 25.98 7.26 -4.04
CA VAL A 127 24.86 6.77 -3.22
C VAL A 127 23.59 6.85 -4.04
N GLY A 128 22.91 5.71 -4.20
CA GLY A 128 21.56 5.66 -4.75
C GLY A 128 20.55 6.05 -3.68
N LEU A 129 19.71 7.05 -3.95
CA LEU A 129 18.62 7.50 -3.10
C LEU A 129 17.30 7.12 -3.77
N GLY A 130 16.49 6.35 -3.07
CA GLY A 130 15.18 5.90 -3.50
C GLY A 130 14.11 6.42 -2.55
N PHE A 131 13.10 7.09 -3.08
CA PHE A 131 12.03 7.70 -2.29
C PHE A 131 10.70 7.02 -2.62
N ARG A 132 9.97 6.61 -1.59
CA ARG A 132 8.59 6.14 -1.73
C ARG A 132 7.66 6.91 -0.82
N SER A 133 6.63 7.52 -1.37
CA SER A 133 5.56 8.13 -0.61
C SER A 133 4.81 7.05 0.19
N LEU A 134 4.37 7.35 1.42
CA LEU A 134 3.57 6.38 2.17
C LEU A 134 2.11 6.32 1.68
N HIS A 135 1.70 7.27 0.82
CA HIS A 135 0.33 7.42 0.33
C HIS A 135 -0.69 7.35 1.49
N GLN A 136 -0.40 7.93 2.66
CA GLN A 136 -1.35 7.98 3.78
C GLN A 136 -2.49 8.95 3.50
N THR A 137 -2.30 9.86 2.56
CA THR A 137 -3.32 10.76 2.04
C THR A 137 -3.73 10.39 0.61
N PRO A 138 -4.97 10.68 0.21
CA PRO A 138 -5.45 10.38 -1.14
C PRO A 138 -4.60 11.10 -2.20
N ALA A 139 -4.24 10.38 -3.27
CA ALA A 139 -3.58 10.95 -4.44
C ALA A 139 -4.50 11.85 -5.29
N GLY A 140 -5.57 12.42 -4.73
CA GLY A 140 -6.52 13.29 -5.42
C GLY A 140 -7.95 12.79 -5.37
N THR A 141 -8.82 13.50 -6.08
CA THR A 141 -10.26 13.26 -6.08
C THR A 141 -10.74 12.99 -7.49
N ILE A 142 -11.36 11.83 -7.68
CA ILE A 142 -12.13 11.48 -8.87
C ILE A 142 -13.51 12.11 -8.74
N THR A 143 -13.98 12.79 -9.77
CA THR A 143 -15.36 13.25 -9.88
C THR A 143 -16.11 12.33 -10.83
N THR A 144 -17.33 11.91 -10.50
CA THR A 144 -18.11 11.01 -11.36
C THR A 144 -19.61 11.12 -11.10
N PRO A 145 -20.48 10.87 -12.12
CA PRO A 145 -21.89 10.60 -11.89
C PRO A 145 -22.07 9.43 -10.92
N THR A 146 -23.14 9.49 -10.14
CA THR A 146 -23.36 8.51 -9.05
C THR A 146 -24.15 7.29 -9.48
N ASP A 147 -24.57 7.17 -10.73
CA ASP A 147 -25.19 5.93 -11.20
C ASP A 147 -24.18 4.76 -11.17
N PRO A 148 -24.64 3.51 -10.94
CA PRO A 148 -23.72 2.40 -10.71
C PRO A 148 -22.73 2.13 -11.85
N GLU A 149 -23.10 2.38 -13.11
CA GLU A 149 -22.22 2.14 -14.26
C GLU A 149 -21.09 3.17 -14.28
N SER A 150 -21.39 4.45 -14.10
CA SER A 150 -20.38 5.51 -13.97
C SER A 150 -19.45 5.32 -12.76
N LEU A 151 -19.95 4.73 -11.68
CA LEU A 151 -19.14 4.45 -10.49
C LEU A 151 -18.16 3.27 -10.70
N MET A 152 -18.43 2.35 -11.62
CA MET A 152 -17.53 1.23 -11.89
C MET A 152 -16.15 1.72 -12.35
N ASP A 153 -16.11 2.73 -13.20
CA ASP A 153 -14.85 3.34 -13.66
C ASP A 153 -14.07 3.97 -12.49
N ALA A 154 -14.75 4.68 -11.60
CA ALA A 154 -14.12 5.28 -10.42
C ALA A 154 -13.62 4.23 -9.43
N VAL A 155 -14.38 3.16 -9.21
CA VAL A 155 -14.00 2.04 -8.33
C VAL A 155 -12.79 1.27 -8.88
N SER A 156 -12.71 1.13 -10.21
CA SER A 156 -11.57 0.49 -10.90
C SER A 156 -10.25 1.24 -10.67
N LEU A 157 -10.31 2.57 -10.48
CA LEU A 157 -9.14 3.40 -10.21
C LEU A 157 -8.69 3.41 -8.75
N LEU A 158 -9.43 2.79 -7.82
CA LEU A 158 -9.04 2.80 -6.40
C LEU A 158 -7.67 2.13 -6.17
N GLY A 159 -7.34 1.13 -7.00
CA GLY A 159 -6.06 0.41 -6.97
C GLY A 159 -4.84 1.26 -7.36
N SER A 160 -5.01 2.48 -7.87
CA SER A 160 -3.89 3.38 -8.23
C SER A 160 -2.99 3.73 -7.03
N ALA A 161 -3.47 3.49 -5.80
CA ALA A 161 -2.72 3.74 -4.57
C ALA A 161 -1.80 2.57 -4.16
N LEU A 162 -1.87 1.42 -4.83
CA LEU A 162 -0.99 0.29 -4.58
C LEU A 162 0.45 0.61 -5.00
N GLN A 163 1.40 0.31 -4.11
CA GLN A 163 2.84 0.50 -4.37
C GLN A 163 3.46 -0.70 -5.08
N THR A 164 2.74 -1.81 -5.13
CA THR A 164 3.15 -3.07 -5.76
C THR A 164 1.94 -3.96 -6.03
N THR A 165 2.05 -4.82 -7.03
CA THR A 165 1.10 -5.90 -7.31
C THR A 165 1.57 -7.25 -6.73
N SER A 166 2.73 -7.29 -6.06
CA SER A 166 3.25 -8.46 -5.35
C SER A 166 2.50 -8.74 -4.04
N PRO A 167 2.74 -9.87 -3.36
CA PRO A 167 2.11 -10.18 -2.07
C PRO A 167 2.36 -9.13 -0.97
N GLU A 168 3.43 -8.34 -1.08
CA GLU A 168 3.77 -7.29 -0.10
C GLU A 168 2.73 -6.17 0.00
N ARG A 169 1.77 -6.05 -0.93
CA ARG A 169 0.60 -5.15 -0.77
C ARG A 169 -0.25 -5.48 0.47
N SER A 170 -0.07 -6.66 1.06
CA SER A 170 -0.60 -7.01 2.39
C SER A 170 0.09 -6.24 3.55
N PHE A 171 1.19 -5.53 3.33
CA PHE A 171 1.71 -4.52 4.26
C PHE A 171 0.95 -3.18 4.09
N PRO A 172 0.47 -2.55 5.17
CA PRO A 172 -0.25 -1.28 5.09
C PRO A 172 0.50 -0.19 4.29
N THR A 173 1.83 -0.11 4.46
CA THR A 173 2.66 0.91 3.79
C THR A 173 2.90 0.66 2.29
N LEU A 174 2.33 -0.41 1.73
CA LEU A 174 2.42 -0.76 0.31
C LEU A 174 1.06 -0.78 -0.39
N ARG A 175 0.01 -0.37 0.32
CA ARG A 175 -1.36 -0.25 -0.18
C ARG A 175 -1.95 1.08 0.30
N GLY A 176 -1.49 2.17 -0.30
CA GLY A 176 -1.83 3.53 0.12
C GLY A 176 -3.32 3.83 0.19
N HIS A 177 -3.69 5.02 0.66
CA HIS A 177 -5.06 5.47 0.67
C HIS A 177 -5.59 5.62 -0.77
N PRO A 178 -6.74 5.01 -1.12
CA PRO A 178 -7.34 5.19 -2.44
C PRO A 178 -7.66 6.66 -2.76
N PRO A 179 -7.71 7.07 -4.03
CA PRO A 179 -8.20 8.40 -4.40
C PRO A 179 -9.61 8.63 -3.85
N LEU A 180 -9.93 9.88 -3.50
CA LEU A 180 -11.29 10.26 -3.12
C LEU A 180 -12.22 10.12 -4.32
N VAL A 181 -13.51 9.94 -4.06
CA VAL A 181 -14.55 9.95 -5.08
C VAL A 181 -15.61 10.93 -4.63
N GLU A 182 -15.94 11.91 -5.47
CA GLU A 182 -16.97 12.91 -5.22
C GLU A 182 -18.02 12.89 -6.34
N PRO A 183 -19.31 13.10 -6.02
CA PRO A 183 -20.36 13.26 -7.02
C PRO A 183 -20.08 14.45 -7.94
N GLY A 184 -20.29 14.25 -9.24
CA GLY A 184 -20.34 15.34 -10.21
C GLY A 184 -21.04 14.94 -11.50
N ASP A 185 -21.11 15.88 -12.44
CA ASP A 185 -21.88 15.70 -13.68
C ASP A 185 -21.14 14.87 -14.73
N GLU A 186 -19.80 14.82 -14.67
CA GLU A 186 -18.94 14.14 -15.64
C GLU A 186 -17.80 13.40 -14.93
N PHE A 187 -17.32 12.33 -15.56
CA PHE A 187 -16.17 11.58 -15.07
C PHE A 187 -14.87 12.37 -15.28
N HIS A 188 -14.09 12.54 -14.22
CA HIS A 188 -12.78 13.15 -14.26
C HIS A 188 -11.87 12.54 -13.19
N ALA A 189 -10.73 11.98 -13.63
CA ALA A 189 -9.66 11.51 -12.74
C ALA A 189 -8.42 12.42 -12.87
N PRO A 190 -7.76 12.80 -11.76
CA PRO A 190 -6.50 13.54 -11.81
C PRO A 190 -5.39 12.75 -12.52
N GLU A 191 -4.44 13.43 -13.17
CA GLU A 191 -3.34 12.78 -13.92
C GLU A 191 -2.53 11.77 -13.09
N ARG A 192 -2.43 11.95 -11.78
CA ARG A 192 -1.71 11.07 -10.86
C ARG A 192 -2.49 9.82 -10.41
N VAL A 193 -3.75 9.69 -10.83
CA VAL A 193 -4.62 8.54 -10.56
C VAL A 193 -4.67 7.71 -11.84
N GLU A 194 -3.67 6.87 -12.01
CA GLU A 194 -3.52 6.02 -13.19
C GLU A 194 -3.98 4.58 -12.89
N PRO A 195 -4.60 3.88 -13.86
CA PRO A 195 -4.99 2.49 -13.68
C PRO A 195 -3.75 1.60 -13.55
N VAL A 196 -3.86 0.57 -12.71
CA VAL A 196 -2.84 -0.47 -12.58
C VAL A 196 -3.33 -1.71 -13.32
N ASP A 197 -2.60 -2.13 -14.35
CA ASP A 197 -2.93 -3.36 -15.08
C ASP A 197 -2.56 -4.59 -14.23
N SER A 198 -3.52 -5.06 -13.44
CA SER A 198 -3.40 -6.26 -12.62
C SER A 198 -3.76 -7.54 -13.37
N GLY A 199 -4.42 -7.44 -14.52
CA GLY A 199 -5.07 -8.53 -15.23
C GLY A 199 -6.32 -9.10 -14.54
N VAL A 200 -6.82 -8.47 -13.46
CA VAL A 200 -8.01 -8.92 -12.72
C VAL A 200 -9.22 -8.08 -13.11
N ARG A 201 -10.33 -8.75 -13.38
CA ARG A 201 -11.61 -8.11 -13.71
C ARG A 201 -12.71 -8.63 -12.78
N ILE A 202 -13.53 -7.74 -12.24
CA ILE A 202 -14.70 -8.05 -11.43
C ILE A 202 -15.95 -7.70 -12.23
N VAL A 203 -16.67 -8.72 -12.68
CA VAL A 203 -17.91 -8.57 -13.44
C VAL A 203 -19.07 -8.61 -12.48
N VAL A 204 -19.89 -7.55 -12.45
CA VAL A 204 -21.08 -7.46 -11.61
C VAL A 204 -22.20 -6.66 -12.28
N PRO A 205 -23.49 -6.88 -11.93
CA PRO A 205 -24.56 -6.04 -12.46
C PRO A 205 -24.36 -4.58 -12.04
N PRO A 206 -24.75 -3.59 -12.88
CA PRO A 206 -24.67 -2.17 -12.56
C PRO A 206 -25.76 -1.75 -11.57
N GLU A 207 -25.67 -2.29 -10.36
CA GLU A 207 -26.53 -1.99 -9.22
C GLU A 207 -25.69 -1.84 -7.95
N TYR A 208 -25.99 -0.87 -7.09
CA TYR A 208 -25.21 -0.61 -5.87
C TYR A 208 -25.05 -1.83 -4.96
N ARG A 209 -26.09 -2.69 -4.88
CA ARG A 209 -26.07 -3.92 -4.08
C ARG A 209 -24.97 -4.91 -4.51
N TYR A 210 -24.53 -4.82 -5.76
CA TYR A 210 -23.43 -5.61 -6.31
C TYR A 210 -22.11 -4.84 -6.36
N LEU A 211 -22.16 -3.54 -6.69
CA LEU A 211 -20.97 -2.69 -6.75
C LEU A 211 -20.31 -2.49 -5.38
N TYR A 212 -21.07 -2.14 -4.34
CA TYR A 212 -20.47 -1.80 -3.05
C TYR A 212 -19.74 -2.98 -2.38
N PRO A 213 -20.26 -4.22 -2.38
CA PRO A 213 -19.55 -5.36 -1.82
C PRO A 213 -18.20 -5.70 -2.49
N VAL A 214 -17.92 -5.21 -3.70
CA VAL A 214 -16.67 -5.47 -4.41
C VAL A 214 -15.65 -4.34 -4.32
N VAL A 215 -15.98 -3.21 -3.69
CA VAL A 215 -15.10 -2.03 -3.59
C VAL A 215 -13.75 -2.36 -2.96
N SER A 216 -13.72 -3.13 -1.86
CA SER A 216 -12.47 -3.56 -1.23
C SER A 216 -11.68 -4.56 -2.08
N LEU A 217 -12.36 -5.37 -2.89
CA LEU A 217 -11.70 -6.30 -3.83
C LEU A 217 -11.08 -5.54 -5.00
N ALA A 218 -11.83 -4.61 -5.59
CA ALA A 218 -11.37 -3.77 -6.69
C ALA A 218 -10.12 -2.99 -6.29
N TYR A 219 -10.13 -2.41 -5.09
CA TYR A 219 -8.95 -1.77 -4.53
C TYR A 219 -7.78 -2.75 -4.30
N TYR A 220 -8.00 -3.84 -3.54
CA TYR A 220 -6.91 -4.74 -3.12
C TYR A 220 -6.26 -5.51 -4.27
N PHE A 221 -7.00 -5.75 -5.35
CA PHE A 221 -6.51 -6.42 -6.55
C PHE A 221 -6.17 -5.46 -7.69
N ALA A 222 -6.40 -4.16 -7.52
CA ALA A 222 -6.41 -3.19 -8.62
C ALA A 222 -7.20 -3.72 -9.83
N ALA A 223 -8.43 -4.18 -9.57
CA ALA A 223 -9.24 -4.86 -10.56
C ALA A 223 -10.15 -3.89 -11.31
N ASP A 224 -10.32 -4.14 -12.61
CA ASP A 224 -11.35 -3.48 -13.41
C ASP A 224 -12.73 -3.98 -13.00
N VAL A 225 -13.59 -3.10 -12.52
CA VAL A 225 -15.00 -3.39 -12.27
C VAL A 225 -15.81 -3.06 -13.51
N VAL A 226 -16.63 -4.00 -13.96
CA VAL A 226 -17.34 -3.88 -15.23
C VAL A 226 -18.74 -4.48 -15.19
N PRO A 227 -19.66 -4.01 -16.04
CA PRO A 227 -21.03 -4.48 -16.03
C PRO A 227 -21.15 -5.91 -16.57
N GLY A 228 -21.99 -6.72 -15.92
CA GLY A 228 -22.45 -8.02 -16.43
C GLY A 228 -23.38 -8.76 -15.47
N ASP A 229 -24.27 -9.58 -16.02
CA ASP A 229 -25.39 -10.17 -15.24
C ASP A 229 -24.97 -11.29 -14.26
N ASP A 230 -23.86 -11.98 -14.54
CA ASP A 230 -23.36 -13.11 -13.74
C ASP A 230 -22.14 -12.70 -12.91
N PRO A 231 -22.30 -12.42 -11.59
CA PRO A 231 -21.22 -11.91 -10.76
C PRO A 231 -20.04 -12.88 -10.66
N ARG A 232 -18.84 -12.43 -11.02
CA ARG A 232 -17.61 -13.25 -11.01
C ARG A 232 -16.34 -12.41 -11.00
N ILE A 233 -15.23 -13.05 -10.65
CA ILE A 233 -13.87 -12.55 -10.86
C ILE A 233 -13.27 -13.29 -12.05
N GLU A 234 -12.56 -12.60 -12.92
CA GLU A 234 -11.89 -13.15 -14.09
C GLU A 234 -10.39 -12.79 -14.04
N GLY A 235 -9.58 -13.73 -14.50
CA GLY A 235 -8.18 -13.53 -14.85
C GLY A 235 -7.84 -14.30 -16.12
N ASP A 236 -6.57 -14.27 -16.54
CA ASP A 236 -6.17 -14.98 -17.76
C ASP A 236 -6.34 -16.50 -17.63
N GLY A 237 -7.30 -17.06 -18.37
CA GLY A 237 -7.57 -18.49 -18.39
C GLY A 237 -8.43 -19.04 -17.24
N TRP A 238 -8.92 -18.20 -16.33
CA TRP A 238 -9.74 -18.65 -15.19
C TRP A 238 -10.86 -17.67 -14.82
N THR A 239 -11.91 -18.21 -14.19
CA THR A 239 -13.04 -17.43 -13.68
C THR A 239 -13.50 -18.01 -12.34
N TYR A 240 -13.87 -17.14 -11.40
CA TYR A 240 -14.38 -17.53 -10.09
C TYR A 240 -15.79 -16.94 -9.85
N PRO A 241 -16.84 -17.77 -9.69
CA PRO A 241 -18.20 -17.28 -9.53
C PRO A 241 -18.40 -16.67 -8.15
N LEU A 242 -18.99 -15.47 -8.08
CA LEU A 242 -19.33 -14.83 -6.81
C LEU A 242 -20.71 -15.27 -6.26
N GLU A 243 -21.51 -15.97 -7.06
CA GLU A 243 -22.80 -16.55 -6.65
C GLU A 243 -22.75 -18.09 -6.48
N PRO A 244 -23.62 -18.69 -5.65
CA PRO A 244 -24.60 -18.03 -4.77
C PRO A 244 -23.95 -17.41 -3.53
N GLY A 245 -24.63 -16.42 -2.93
CA GLY A 245 -24.21 -15.82 -1.66
C GLY A 245 -23.20 -14.69 -1.85
N PHE A 246 -23.37 -13.88 -2.90
CA PHE A 246 -22.50 -12.78 -3.32
C PHE A 246 -21.72 -12.08 -2.20
N GLN A 247 -22.39 -11.45 -1.24
CA GLN A 247 -21.73 -10.67 -0.17
C GLN A 247 -20.87 -11.54 0.76
N ALA A 248 -21.27 -12.79 1.01
CA ALA A 248 -20.46 -13.71 1.80
C ALA A 248 -19.23 -14.16 1.00
N ARG A 249 -19.38 -14.37 -0.30
CA ARG A 249 -18.28 -14.82 -1.16
C ARG A 249 -17.27 -13.71 -1.44
N THR A 250 -17.68 -12.46 -1.62
CA THR A 250 -16.73 -11.33 -1.71
C THR A 250 -15.90 -11.20 -0.44
N ALA A 251 -16.54 -11.37 0.73
CA ALA A 251 -15.86 -11.39 2.02
C ALA A 251 -14.89 -12.57 2.20
N GLN A 252 -15.21 -13.74 1.63
CA GLN A 252 -14.31 -14.90 1.63
C GLN A 252 -13.08 -14.64 0.77
N VAL A 253 -13.28 -14.16 -0.46
CA VAL A 253 -12.19 -13.83 -1.40
C VAL A 253 -11.20 -12.84 -0.79
N LEU A 254 -11.69 -11.75 -0.19
CA LEU A 254 -10.82 -10.74 0.42
C LEU A 254 -9.96 -11.34 1.52
N ARG A 255 -10.58 -12.07 2.46
CA ARG A 255 -9.90 -12.63 3.62
C ARG A 255 -8.90 -13.71 3.24
N GLN A 256 -9.31 -14.63 2.36
CA GLN A 256 -8.47 -15.71 1.86
C GLN A 256 -7.25 -15.13 1.13
N SER A 257 -7.45 -14.22 0.20
CA SER A 257 -6.35 -13.65 -0.59
C SER A 257 -5.40 -12.83 0.28
N PHE A 258 -5.92 -12.04 1.23
CA PHE A 258 -5.09 -11.28 2.16
C PHE A 258 -4.24 -12.18 3.06
N HIS A 259 -4.82 -13.26 3.59
CA HIS A 259 -4.10 -14.26 4.38
C HIS A 259 -3.01 -14.95 3.57
N MET A 260 -3.34 -15.43 2.37
CA MET A 260 -2.39 -16.10 1.50
C MET A 260 -1.27 -15.16 1.03
N ASP A 261 -1.54 -13.88 0.79
CA ASP A 261 -0.47 -12.91 0.52
C ASP A 261 0.40 -12.62 1.75
N CYS A 262 -0.14 -12.68 2.98
CA CYS A 262 0.67 -12.62 4.19
C CYS A 262 1.61 -13.82 4.34
N LEU A 263 1.21 -15.00 3.86
CA LEU A 263 2.06 -16.19 3.82
C LEU A 263 3.09 -16.08 2.69
N ALA A 264 2.66 -15.80 1.47
CA ALA A 264 3.53 -15.74 0.28
C ALA A 264 4.60 -14.65 0.39
N ARG A 265 4.30 -13.49 0.99
CA ARG A 265 5.29 -12.41 1.15
C ARG A 265 6.50 -12.76 2.02
N THR A 266 6.44 -13.86 2.78
CA THR A 266 7.59 -14.32 3.60
C THR A 266 8.77 -14.76 2.73
N GLU A 267 8.51 -15.07 1.45
CA GLU A 267 9.52 -15.38 0.42
C GLU A 267 10.11 -14.10 -0.23
N GLY A 268 9.57 -12.92 0.10
CA GLY A 268 9.85 -11.66 -0.60
C GLY A 268 10.79 -10.69 0.11
N PHE A 269 10.46 -9.39 0.03
CA PHE A 269 11.36 -8.32 0.48
C PHE A 269 11.76 -8.37 1.96
N TYR A 270 10.91 -8.98 2.80
CA TYR A 270 11.09 -9.01 4.24
C TYR A 270 11.05 -10.47 4.70
N PRO A 271 12.22 -11.12 4.90
CA PRO A 271 12.28 -12.43 5.53
C PRO A 271 11.85 -12.24 6.99
N VAL A 272 10.58 -12.52 7.25
CA VAL A 272 9.94 -12.38 8.56
C VAL A 272 9.53 -13.77 9.01
N ASP A 273 9.95 -14.13 10.23
CA ASP A 273 9.50 -15.34 10.91
C ASP A 273 8.02 -15.17 11.30
N LEU A 274 7.13 -15.59 10.40
CA LEU A 274 5.69 -15.53 10.57
C LEU A 274 5.18 -16.88 11.09
N HIS A 275 4.53 -16.87 12.25
CA HIS A 275 4.02 -18.09 12.88
C HIS A 275 3.07 -18.86 11.95
N GLU A 276 2.16 -18.15 11.28
CA GLU A 276 1.18 -18.72 10.37
C GLU A 276 1.83 -19.45 9.20
N ARG A 277 3.01 -19.00 8.73
CA ARG A 277 3.78 -19.67 7.68
C ARG A 277 4.37 -21.00 8.13
N GLU A 278 4.68 -21.15 9.42
CA GLU A 278 5.21 -22.38 10.01
C GLU A 278 4.11 -23.41 10.32
N THR A 279 2.88 -22.94 10.58
CA THR A 279 1.77 -23.78 11.05
C THR A 279 0.69 -24.06 10.01
N THR A 280 0.74 -23.41 8.85
CA THR A 280 -0.27 -23.61 7.81
C THR A 280 -0.24 -25.05 7.30
N ASP A 281 -1.42 -25.64 7.11
CA ASP A 281 -1.59 -26.98 6.54
C ASP A 281 -1.71 -26.93 5.00
N LEU A 282 -1.65 -25.73 4.40
CA LEU A 282 -1.73 -25.52 2.96
C LEU A 282 -0.42 -25.96 2.27
N ASP A 283 -0.48 -27.07 1.55
CA ASP A 283 0.62 -27.62 0.75
C ASP A 283 0.73 -26.91 -0.60
N LEU A 284 1.21 -25.67 -0.56
CA LEU A 284 1.41 -24.81 -1.72
C LEU A 284 2.88 -24.45 -1.94
N ASP A 285 3.23 -24.22 -3.19
CA ASP A 285 4.55 -23.71 -3.57
C ASP A 285 4.59 -22.18 -3.39
N TRP A 286 4.93 -21.75 -2.18
CA TRP A 286 4.91 -20.33 -1.77
C TRP A 286 5.92 -19.47 -2.54
N GLU A 287 7.12 -20.01 -2.81
CA GLU A 287 8.17 -19.32 -3.59
C GLU A 287 7.66 -19.06 -5.01
N ARG A 288 7.10 -20.08 -5.66
CA ARG A 288 6.50 -19.90 -6.99
C ARG A 288 5.30 -18.96 -6.95
N LEU A 289 4.42 -19.08 -5.97
CA LEU A 289 3.25 -18.19 -5.83
C LEU A 289 3.70 -16.73 -5.69
N TYR A 290 4.73 -16.46 -4.90
CA TYR A 290 5.28 -15.12 -4.72
C TYR A 290 5.67 -14.47 -6.06
N ASP A 291 6.33 -15.22 -6.95
CA ASP A 291 6.81 -14.75 -8.25
C ASP A 291 5.72 -14.60 -9.32
N LEU A 292 4.51 -15.15 -9.11
CA LEU A 292 3.44 -15.06 -10.10
C LEU A 292 2.89 -13.63 -10.24
N PRO A 293 2.45 -13.25 -11.45
CA PRO A 293 1.61 -12.06 -11.64
C PRO A 293 0.33 -12.13 -10.79
N LEU A 294 -0.17 -10.97 -10.34
CA LEU A 294 -1.30 -10.88 -9.41
C LEU A 294 -2.51 -11.71 -9.85
N ALA A 295 -2.97 -11.57 -11.10
CA ALA A 295 -4.11 -12.34 -11.60
C ALA A 295 -3.87 -13.86 -11.61
N ALA A 296 -2.67 -14.33 -11.99
CA ALA A 296 -2.36 -15.75 -11.98
C ALA A 296 -2.34 -16.30 -10.55
N ARG A 297 -1.68 -15.58 -9.63
CA ARG A 297 -1.65 -15.92 -8.20
C ARG A 297 -3.04 -15.97 -7.57
N LEU A 298 -3.89 -14.98 -7.87
CA LEU A 298 -5.26 -14.94 -7.38
C LEU A 298 -6.07 -16.16 -7.87
N GLY A 299 -5.89 -16.58 -9.12
CA GLY A 299 -6.53 -17.79 -9.64
C GLY A 299 -6.19 -19.02 -8.82
N GLU A 300 -4.89 -19.22 -8.53
CA GLU A 300 -4.44 -20.34 -7.69
C GLU A 300 -4.92 -20.24 -6.24
N TYR A 301 -4.97 -19.03 -5.68
CA TYR A 301 -5.56 -18.83 -4.35
C TYR A 301 -7.03 -19.26 -4.33
N LEU A 302 -7.80 -18.89 -5.35
CA LEU A 302 -9.24 -19.15 -5.43
C LEU A 302 -9.58 -20.61 -5.79
N ASP A 303 -8.62 -21.37 -6.31
CA ASP A 303 -8.74 -22.83 -6.49
C ASP A 303 -8.64 -23.58 -5.15
N VAL A 304 -8.04 -22.98 -4.11
CA VAL A 304 -8.03 -23.55 -2.75
C VAL A 304 -9.42 -23.39 -2.13
N PRO A 305 -10.07 -24.48 -1.66
CA PRO A 305 -11.35 -24.39 -0.98
C PRO A 305 -11.27 -23.48 0.24
N PHE A 306 -12.19 -22.51 0.36
CA PHE A 306 -12.22 -21.58 1.51
C PHE A 306 -12.26 -22.31 2.86
N ALA A 307 -12.88 -23.49 2.94
CA ALA A 307 -12.97 -24.29 4.17
C ALA A 307 -11.60 -24.79 4.67
N ASP A 308 -10.59 -24.89 3.79
CA ASP A 308 -9.23 -25.29 4.15
C ASP A 308 -8.45 -24.09 4.71
N VAL A 309 -8.81 -22.87 4.30
CA VAL A 309 -8.16 -21.62 4.76
C VAL A 309 -8.86 -21.02 5.99
N GLU A 310 -10.19 -21.15 6.10
CA GLU A 310 -11.02 -20.55 7.14
C GLU A 310 -10.50 -20.76 8.59
N PRO A 311 -10.00 -21.95 8.98
CA PRO A 311 -9.49 -22.18 10.32
C PRO A 311 -8.24 -21.37 10.68
N GLU A 312 -7.46 -20.94 9.68
CA GLU A 312 -6.25 -20.15 9.86
C GLU A 312 -6.53 -18.63 9.92
N LEU A 313 -7.73 -18.20 9.51
CA LEU A 313 -8.03 -16.78 9.36
C LEU A 313 -8.18 -16.09 10.74
N PRO A 314 -7.58 -14.91 10.92
CA PRO A 314 -7.86 -14.09 12.09
C PRO A 314 -9.30 -13.56 12.04
N GLN A 315 -9.80 -13.10 13.18
CA GLN A 315 -11.04 -12.34 13.21
C GLN A 315 -10.87 -11.07 12.36
N TRP A 316 -11.73 -10.88 11.36
CA TRP A 316 -11.67 -9.69 10.53
C TRP A 316 -12.12 -8.46 11.31
N THR A 317 -11.33 -7.40 11.23
CA THR A 317 -11.44 -6.24 12.12
C THR A 317 -12.61 -5.33 11.79
N LEU A 318 -13.03 -5.28 10.52
CA LEU A 318 -14.05 -4.31 10.08
C LEU A 318 -15.05 -4.91 9.09
N THR A 319 -16.33 -4.73 9.38
CA THR A 319 -17.44 -4.93 8.45
C THR A 319 -18.23 -3.63 8.39
N THR A 320 -18.56 -3.18 7.18
CA THR A 320 -19.34 -1.96 6.96
C THR A 320 -20.62 -2.31 6.22
N ASP A 321 -21.76 -2.00 6.83
CA ASP A 321 -23.07 -2.06 6.18
C ASP A 321 -23.31 -0.76 5.41
N VAL A 322 -23.39 -0.86 4.09
CA VAL A 322 -23.56 0.26 3.17
C VAL A 322 -24.89 0.15 2.46
N ARG A 323 -25.81 1.07 2.73
CA ARG A 323 -27.05 1.14 1.98
C ARG A 323 -26.79 1.33 0.48
N PRO A 324 -27.51 0.64 -0.41
CA PRO A 324 -27.39 0.78 -1.87
C PRO A 324 -27.98 2.12 -2.34
N ASP A 325 -27.26 3.21 -2.08
CA ASP A 325 -27.71 4.59 -2.25
C ASP A 325 -26.57 5.47 -2.81
N PRO A 326 -26.81 6.32 -3.82
CA PRO A 326 -25.80 7.23 -4.37
C PRO A 326 -25.21 8.21 -3.36
N ALA A 327 -25.92 8.52 -2.27
CA ALA A 327 -25.40 9.40 -1.22
C ALA A 327 -24.19 8.81 -0.46
N ASN A 328 -23.91 7.52 -0.65
CA ASN A 328 -22.82 6.80 0.02
C ASN A 328 -21.55 6.65 -0.83
N VAL A 329 -21.45 7.35 -1.97
CA VAL A 329 -20.30 7.23 -2.88
C VAL A 329 -19.00 7.76 -2.25
N GLU A 330 -19.06 8.86 -1.51
CA GLU A 330 -17.86 9.52 -0.96
C GLU A 330 -17.13 8.69 0.10
N MET A 331 -17.79 7.70 0.70
CA MET A 331 -17.16 6.83 1.71
C MET A 331 -16.46 5.61 1.11
N LEU A 332 -16.69 5.27 -0.16
CA LEU A 332 -16.13 4.06 -0.79
C LEU A 332 -14.59 3.99 -0.70
N PRO A 333 -13.82 5.08 -0.92
CA PRO A 333 -12.37 5.06 -0.78
C PRO A 333 -11.89 4.68 0.63
N PHE A 334 -12.58 5.14 1.67
CA PHE A 334 -12.21 4.86 3.06
C PHE A 334 -12.53 3.42 3.44
N VAL A 335 -13.68 2.92 2.98
CA VAL A 335 -14.09 1.53 3.18
C VAL A 335 -13.12 0.57 2.47
N ALA A 336 -12.71 0.90 1.24
CA ALA A 336 -11.67 0.18 0.51
C ALA A 336 -10.32 0.21 1.24
N GLY A 337 -9.84 1.39 1.64
CA GLY A 337 -8.54 1.57 2.28
C GLY A 337 -8.37 0.76 3.57
N GLU A 338 -9.45 0.62 4.35
CA GLU A 338 -9.50 -0.21 5.56
C GLU A 338 -9.69 -1.71 5.28
N LEU A 339 -9.78 -2.12 4.01
CA LEU A 339 -10.11 -3.48 3.58
C LEU A 339 -11.38 -4.01 4.28
N SER A 340 -12.39 -3.16 4.41
CA SER A 340 -13.63 -3.55 5.09
C SER A 340 -14.35 -4.65 4.33
N ILE A 341 -14.98 -5.58 5.06
CA ILE A 341 -16.02 -6.44 4.47
C ILE A 341 -17.25 -5.58 4.26
N VAL A 342 -17.65 -5.39 3.01
CA VAL A 342 -18.79 -4.55 2.67
C VAL A 342 -20.04 -5.41 2.48
N ARG A 343 -21.07 -5.10 3.25
CA ARG A 343 -22.42 -5.65 3.10
C ARG A 343 -23.33 -4.56 2.58
N SER A 344 -24.28 -4.91 1.72
CA SER A 344 -25.25 -3.95 1.19
C SER A 344 -26.67 -4.38 1.52
N PRO A 345 -27.16 -4.08 2.74
CA PRO A 345 -28.53 -4.39 3.12
C PRO A 345 -29.51 -3.40 2.49
N GLU A 346 -30.59 -3.90 1.89
CA GLU A 346 -31.70 -3.07 1.40
C GLU A 346 -32.46 -2.39 2.54
N THR A 347 -32.45 -2.99 3.73
CA THR A 347 -33.03 -2.44 4.97
C THR A 347 -32.03 -2.50 6.10
N VAL A 348 -31.70 -1.35 6.69
CA VAL A 348 -30.95 -1.28 7.95
C VAL A 348 -31.98 -1.28 9.08
N THR A 349 -32.01 -2.31 9.91
CA THR A 349 -32.68 -2.21 11.22
C THR A 349 -31.82 -1.25 12.04
N PRO A 350 -32.33 -0.10 12.49
CA PRO A 350 -31.59 0.77 13.39
C PRO A 350 -31.11 -0.06 14.57
N VAL A 351 -29.85 0.13 14.99
CA VAL A 351 -29.44 -0.37 16.29
C VAL A 351 -30.33 0.33 17.30
N ASP A 352 -31.18 -0.43 17.99
CA ASP A 352 -31.91 0.10 19.13
C ASP A 352 -30.86 0.64 20.10
N ASP A 353 -30.99 1.92 20.47
CA ASP A 353 -30.15 2.59 21.45
C ASP A 353 -30.41 1.93 22.82
N ASP A 354 -29.80 0.76 23.01
CA ASP A 354 -29.79 0.04 24.27
C ASP A 354 -28.92 0.87 25.21
N GLY A 355 -29.57 1.77 25.95
CA GLY A 355 -28.93 2.82 26.72
C GLY A 355 -27.75 2.34 27.57
N GLY A 356 -26.56 2.84 27.25
CA GLY A 356 -25.33 2.74 28.03
C GLY A 356 -24.17 2.14 27.19
N VAL A 357 -23.01 2.75 27.02
CA VAL A 357 -22.24 3.67 27.87
C VAL A 357 -21.55 4.69 26.95
N GLY A 358 -21.79 5.98 27.17
CA GLY A 358 -21.12 7.04 26.44
C GLY A 358 -19.60 6.96 26.62
N VAL A 359 -18.87 6.78 25.51
CA VAL A 359 -17.43 7.02 25.46
C VAL A 359 -17.25 8.53 25.63
N GLY A 360 -16.86 8.93 26.83
CA GLY A 360 -16.71 10.33 27.22
C GLY A 360 -15.64 11.02 26.38
N PHE A 361 -16.06 12.03 25.60
CA PHE A 361 -15.16 13.06 25.11
C PHE A 361 -14.57 13.80 26.32
N PHE A 362 -13.27 13.63 26.56
CA PHE A 362 -12.51 14.45 27.49
C PHE A 362 -12.50 15.90 27.01
N ARG A 363 -13.42 16.72 27.53
CA ARG A 363 -13.25 18.17 27.59
C ARG A 363 -12.36 18.48 28.79
N GLY A 364 -11.14 18.94 28.53
CA GLY A 364 -10.28 19.52 29.56
C GLY A 364 -10.90 20.80 30.16
N PRO A 365 -10.75 21.05 31.47
CA PRO A 365 -11.24 22.26 32.09
C PRO A 365 -10.39 23.47 31.68
N GLY A 366 -11.07 24.53 31.24
CA GLY A 366 -10.45 25.80 30.92
C GLY A 366 -9.83 26.49 32.14
N GLN A 367 -8.81 27.31 31.84
CA GLN A 367 -8.54 28.56 32.52
C GLN A 367 -8.58 29.67 31.48
#